data_AF-A0A3N7IP53-F1
#
_entry.id   AF-A0A3N7IP53-F1
#
_cell.length_a   1.000
_cell.length_b   1.000
_cell.length_c   1.000
_cell.angle_alpha   90.00
_cell.angle_beta   90.00
_cell.angle_gamma   90.00
#
_symmetry.space_group_name_H-M   'P 1'
#
loop_
_entity.id
_entity.type
_entity.pdbx_description
1 polymer ?
#
loop_
_entity_poly.entity_id
_entity_poly.type
_entity_poly.pdbx_seq_one_letter_code
_entity_poly.pdbx_strand_id
1 'polypeptide(L)'
;MSASLFAEAADPTRIVLAASWVCLMFVYLLGDVLRVYAGHYTPGEIEGASGGWMWVVAATFMLVPVAMILVSLTVPSGPLVWVTIVASVVMVVINVAGLPYEGAFDNMLIVVSLLVSAFTAWVALTGFRAEG
;
A
#
# COMPACT_ATOMS: atom_id res chain seq x y z
N MET A 1 -3.14 -4.43 -29.39
CA MET A 1 -3.02 -3.61 -28.17
C MET A 1 -3.38 -4.40 -26.90
N SER A 2 -4.44 -5.21 -26.89
CA SER A 2 -4.77 -6.05 -25.72
C SER A 2 -3.77 -7.19 -25.47
N ALA A 3 -3.34 -7.92 -26.52
CA ALA A 3 -2.40 -9.04 -26.37
C ALA A 3 -1.04 -8.62 -25.79
N SER A 4 -0.53 -7.44 -26.15
CA SER A 4 0.72 -6.90 -25.61
C SER A 4 0.58 -6.50 -24.13
N LEU A 5 -0.60 -5.98 -23.73
CA LEU A 5 -0.88 -5.63 -22.35
C LEU A 5 -0.95 -6.88 -21.45
N PHE A 6 -1.55 -7.97 -21.95
CA PHE A 6 -1.58 -9.24 -21.22
C PHE A 6 -0.21 -9.93 -21.11
N ALA A 7 0.60 -9.87 -22.18
CA ALA A 7 1.96 -10.40 -22.14
C ALA A 7 2.83 -9.63 -21.14
N GLU A 8 2.70 -8.30 -21.12
CA GLU A 8 3.42 -7.47 -20.16
C GLU A 8 2.90 -7.67 -18.73
N ALA A 9 1.59 -7.78 -18.51
CA ALA A 9 1.03 -8.08 -17.19
C ALA A 9 1.42 -9.47 -16.64
N ALA A 10 1.78 -10.41 -17.52
CA ALA A 10 2.23 -11.75 -17.13
C ALA A 10 3.70 -11.78 -16.65
N ASP A 11 4.43 -10.67 -16.73
CA ASP A 11 5.79 -10.59 -16.16
C ASP A 11 5.73 -10.86 -14.63
N PRO A 12 6.55 -11.81 -14.13
CA PRO A 12 6.58 -12.15 -12.71
C PRO A 12 6.83 -10.95 -11.80
N THR A 13 7.66 -9.98 -12.22
CA THR A 13 7.96 -8.80 -11.39
C THR A 13 6.69 -7.99 -11.15
N ARG A 14 5.91 -7.71 -12.20
CA ARG A 14 4.63 -7.00 -12.09
C ARG A 14 3.60 -7.73 -11.23
N ILE A 15 3.53 -9.05 -11.35
CA ILE A 15 2.63 -9.86 -10.52
C ILE A 15 3.03 -9.75 -9.05
N VAL A 16 4.32 -9.85 -8.74
CA VAL A 16 4.82 -9.69 -7.36
C VAL A 16 4.56 -8.29 -6.83
N LEU A 17 4.74 -7.24 -7.63
CA LEU A 17 4.38 -5.87 -7.26
C LEU A 17 2.89 -5.72 -6.99
N ALA A 18 2.03 -6.20 -7.88
CA ALA A 18 0.58 -6.16 -7.66
C ALA A 18 0.18 -6.92 -6.38
N ALA A 19 0.76 -8.10 -6.16
CA ALA A 19 0.54 -8.89 -4.95
C ALA A 19 1.02 -8.19 -3.68
N SER A 20 2.16 -7.48 -3.72
CA SER A 20 2.66 -6.76 -2.54
C SER A 20 1.77 -5.58 -2.16
N TRP A 21 1.18 -4.88 -3.14
CA TRP A 21 0.16 -3.85 -2.89
C TRP A 21 -1.14 -4.42 -2.31
N VAL A 22 -1.57 -5.61 -2.77
CA VAL A 22 -2.69 -6.35 -2.16
C VAL A 22 -2.39 -6.69 -0.69
N CYS A 23 -1.20 -7.22 -0.42
CA CYS A 23 -0.77 -7.52 0.95
C CYS A 23 -0.79 -6.27 1.83
N LEU A 24 -0.28 -5.13 1.34
CA LEU A 24 -0.27 -3.87 2.08
C LEU A 24 -1.69 -3.40 2.42
N MET A 25 -2.62 -3.47 1.44
CA MET A 25 -4.02 -3.14 1.68
C MET A 25 -4.66 -4.04 2.74
N PHE A 26 -4.39 -5.35 2.71
CA PHE A 26 -4.90 -6.27 3.71
C PHE A 26 -4.32 -6.03 5.12
N VAL A 27 -3.06 -5.61 5.23
CA VAL A 27 -2.48 -5.21 6.52
C VAL A 27 -3.23 -4.02 7.10
N TYR A 28 -3.59 -3.03 6.29
CA TYR A 28 -4.38 -1.89 6.73
C TYR A 28 -5.79 -2.28 7.16
N LEU A 29 -6.49 -3.08 6.34
CA LEU A 29 -7.84 -3.57 6.69
C LEU A 29 -7.82 -4.44 7.96
N LEU A 30 -6.78 -5.25 8.16
CA LEU A 30 -6.61 -6.04 9.37
C LEU A 30 -6.47 -5.13 10.60
N GLY A 31 -5.67 -4.05 10.50
CA GLY A 31 -5.55 -3.05 11.56
C GLY A 31 -6.89 -2.42 11.91
N ASP A 32 -7.67 -2.01 10.91
CA ASP A 32 -9.00 -1.42 11.11
C ASP A 32 -9.95 -2.40 11.81
N VAL A 33 -10.00 -3.66 11.34
CA VAL A 33 -10.83 -4.71 11.96
C VAL A 33 -10.43 -4.94 13.42
N LEU A 34 -9.13 -5.02 13.72
CA LEU A 34 -8.66 -5.24 15.08
C LEU A 34 -8.95 -4.03 15.99
N ARG A 35 -8.83 -2.78 15.51
CA ARG A 35 -9.22 -1.59 16.28
C ARG A 35 -10.70 -1.59 16.63
N VAL A 36 -11.54 -2.03 15.70
CA VAL A 36 -12.97 -2.21 15.96
C VAL A 36 -13.22 -3.21 17.09
N TYR A 37 -12.56 -4.37 17.07
CA TYR A 37 -12.73 -5.38 18.12
C TYR A 37 -12.09 -5.00 19.46
N ALA A 38 -10.99 -4.24 19.44
CA ALA A 38 -10.32 -3.75 20.65
C ALA A 38 -11.07 -2.57 21.31
N GLY A 39 -12.03 -1.96 20.62
CA GLY A 39 -12.69 -0.74 21.08
C GLY A 39 -11.79 0.50 20.99
N HIS A 40 -10.69 0.43 20.25
CA HIS A 40 -9.75 1.55 20.01
C HIS A 40 -10.28 2.48 18.91
N TYR A 41 -11.57 2.83 18.97
CA TYR A 41 -12.21 3.74 18.03
C TYR A 41 -13.44 4.38 18.66
N THR A 42 -13.73 5.62 18.27
CA THR A 42 -15.00 6.28 18.54
C THR A 42 -15.88 6.16 17.30
N PRO A 43 -17.11 5.60 17.40
CA PRO A 43 -18.00 5.48 16.25
C PRO A 43 -18.25 6.83 15.57
N GLY A 44 -17.97 6.91 14.26
CA GLY A 44 -18.18 8.12 13.46
C GLY A 44 -17.01 9.12 13.47
N GLU A 45 -15.92 8.81 14.16
CA GLU A 45 -14.72 9.64 14.23
C GLU A 45 -13.49 8.95 13.63
N ILE A 46 -12.63 9.74 13.00
CA ILE A 46 -11.26 9.36 12.62
C ILE A 46 -10.34 10.35 13.34
N GLU A 47 -9.46 9.85 14.21
CA GLU A 47 -8.54 10.69 15.01
C GLU A 47 -9.24 11.84 15.77
N GLY A 48 -10.43 11.58 16.33
CA GLY A 48 -11.21 12.58 17.06
C GLY A 48 -11.91 13.63 16.18
N ALA A 49 -11.80 13.53 14.85
CA ALA A 49 -12.57 14.33 13.90
C ALA A 49 -13.80 13.56 13.42
N SER A 50 -15.00 14.13 13.61
CA SER A 50 -16.26 13.57 13.11
C SER A 50 -16.63 14.13 11.74
N GLY A 51 -16.84 13.23 10.77
CA GLY A 51 -17.45 13.55 9.47
C GLY A 51 -16.68 14.48 8.52
N GLY A 52 -17.19 14.60 7.29
CA GLY A 52 -16.75 15.59 6.32
C GLY A 52 -15.51 15.20 5.49
N TRP A 53 -14.61 16.17 5.28
CA TRP A 53 -13.46 16.04 4.36
C TRP A 53 -12.41 15.02 4.83
N MET A 54 -12.35 14.72 6.14
CA MET A 54 -11.41 13.75 6.69
C MET A 54 -11.63 12.33 6.14
N TRP A 55 -12.89 11.95 5.91
CA TRP A 55 -13.22 10.65 5.30
C TRP A 55 -12.73 10.56 3.85
N VAL A 56 -12.79 11.67 3.12
CA VAL A 56 -12.28 11.74 1.75
C VAL A 56 -10.76 11.61 1.74
N VAL A 57 -10.07 12.21 2.71
CA VAL A 57 -8.61 12.09 2.85
C VAL A 57 -8.23 10.64 3.19
N ALA A 58 -8.87 10.04 4.18
CA ALA A 58 -8.63 8.64 4.54
C ALA A 58 -8.89 7.70 3.35
N ALA A 59 -10.00 7.89 2.64
CA ALA A 59 -10.33 7.12 1.43
C ALA A 59 -9.27 7.32 0.32
N THR A 60 -8.77 8.55 0.14
CA THR A 60 -7.74 8.84 -0.86
C THR A 60 -6.44 8.10 -0.55
N PHE A 61 -6.02 8.05 0.71
CA PHE A 61 -4.81 7.30 1.09
C PHE A 61 -4.98 5.79 0.94
N MET A 62 -6.13 5.24 1.36
CA MET A 62 -6.43 3.81 1.19
C MET A 62 -6.61 3.40 -0.28
N LEU A 63 -6.97 4.35 -1.16
CA LEU A 63 -7.05 4.09 -2.60
C LEU A 63 -5.67 3.94 -3.26
N VAL A 64 -4.59 4.45 -2.65
CA VAL A 64 -3.26 4.34 -3.24
C VAL A 64 -2.82 2.89 -3.44
N PRO A 65 -2.82 1.98 -2.42
CA PRO A 65 -2.48 0.58 -2.65
C PRO A 65 -3.43 -0.09 -3.65
N VAL A 66 -4.72 0.27 -3.68
CA VAL A 66 -5.68 -0.25 -4.66
C VAL A 66 -5.33 0.17 -6.08
N ALA A 67 -5.04 1.46 -6.29
CA ALA A 67 -4.62 2.01 -7.59
C ALA A 67 -3.30 1.40 -8.05
N MET A 68 -2.36 1.19 -7.12
CA MET A 68 -1.05 0.63 -7.42
C MET A 68 -1.09 -0.82 -7.93
N ILE A 69 -2.14 -1.59 -7.59
CA ILE A 69 -2.38 -2.91 -8.21
C ILE A 69 -2.55 -2.75 -9.72
N LEU A 70 -3.42 -1.82 -10.15
CA LEU A 70 -3.68 -1.58 -11.57
C LEU A 70 -2.46 -0.96 -12.26
N VAL A 71 -1.80 0.01 -11.62
CA VAL A 71 -0.59 0.65 -12.14
C VAL A 71 0.51 -0.39 -12.40
N SER A 72 0.72 -1.32 -11.46
CA SER A 72 1.73 -2.39 -11.59
C SER A 72 1.49 -3.27 -12.82
N LEU A 73 0.23 -3.51 -13.18
CA LEU A 73 -0.14 -4.38 -14.30
C LEU A 73 -0.26 -3.67 -15.65
N THR A 74 -0.28 -2.34 -15.68
CA THR A 74 -0.63 -1.58 -16.90
C THR A 74 0.41 -0.54 -17.32
N VAL A 75 1.24 -0.05 -16.42
CA VAL A 75 2.24 1.01 -16.72
C VAL A 75 3.54 0.40 -17.23
N PRO A 76 4.20 0.94 -18.27
CA PRO A 76 5.49 0.43 -18.75
C PRO A 76 6.58 0.36 -17.66
N SER A 77 7.51 -0.59 -17.79
CA SER A 77 8.48 -0.93 -16.73
C SER A 77 9.33 0.26 -16.27
N GLY A 78 9.85 1.07 -17.19
CA GLY A 78 10.69 2.23 -16.87
C GLY A 78 10.02 3.22 -15.88
N PRO A 79 8.85 3.80 -16.21
CA PRO A 79 8.11 4.65 -15.28
C PRO A 79 7.61 3.92 -14.04
N LEU A 80 7.24 2.63 -14.15
CA LEU A 80 6.65 1.86 -13.05
C LEU A 80 7.59 1.76 -11.84
N VAL A 81 8.91 1.65 -12.07
CA VAL A 81 9.92 1.62 -11.00
C VAL A 81 9.78 2.84 -10.10
N TRP A 82 9.78 4.03 -10.69
CA TRP A 82 9.77 5.29 -9.94
C TRP A 82 8.43 5.57 -9.28
N VAL A 83 7.32 5.27 -9.96
CA VAL A 83 5.98 5.41 -9.38
C VAL A 83 5.83 4.50 -8.15
N THR A 84 6.31 3.26 -8.25
CA THR A 84 6.28 2.31 -7.13
C THR A 84 7.11 2.79 -5.95
N ILE A 85 8.35 3.25 -6.19
CA ILE A 85 9.23 3.77 -5.14
C ILE A 85 8.59 4.97 -4.44
N VAL A 86 8.10 5.95 -5.19
CA VAL A 86 7.47 7.15 -4.62
C VAL A 86 6.24 6.76 -3.78
N ALA A 87 5.36 5.90 -4.30
CA ALA A 87 4.20 5.43 -3.57
C ALA A 87 4.59 4.68 -2.28
N SER A 88 5.59 3.80 -2.33
CA SER A 88 6.08 3.08 -1.14
C SER A 88 6.68 4.02 -0.10
N VAL A 89 7.44 5.04 -0.52
CA VAL A 89 7.99 6.06 0.39
C VAL A 89 6.87 6.86 1.05
N VAL A 90 5.86 7.29 0.29
CA VAL A 90 4.70 8.01 0.85
C VAL A 90 4.00 7.15 1.91
N MET A 91 3.76 5.87 1.63
CA MET A 91 3.17 4.95 2.61
C MET A 91 4.03 4.80 3.86
N VAL A 92 5.35 4.67 3.71
CA VAL A 92 6.28 4.59 4.85
C VAL A 92 6.19 5.85 5.70
N VAL A 93 6.23 7.04 5.08
CA VAL A 93 6.17 8.31 5.83
C VAL A 93 4.87 8.44 6.61
N ILE A 94 3.72 8.11 6.01
CA ILE A 94 2.42 8.18 6.68
C ILE A 94 2.36 7.20 7.86
N ASN A 95 2.79 5.95 7.65
CA ASN A 95 2.77 4.93 8.70
C ASN A 95 3.70 5.29 9.87
N VAL A 96 4.88 5.85 9.59
CA VAL A 96 5.81 6.30 10.64
C VAL A 96 5.25 7.53 11.37
N ALA A 97 4.60 8.46 10.66
CA ALA A 97 4.00 9.65 11.28
C ALA A 97 2.86 9.31 12.27
N GLY A 98 2.20 8.17 12.10
CA GLY A 98 1.17 7.68 13.01
C GLY A 98 1.68 6.96 14.27
N LEU A 99 2.98 6.70 14.39
CA LEU A 99 3.54 6.00 15.55
C LEU A 99 3.78 6.94 16.75
N PRO A 100 3.64 6.43 17.99
CA PRO A 100 3.15 5.11 18.37
C PRO A 100 1.62 5.08 18.51
N TYR A 101 1.01 3.95 18.15
CA TYR A 101 -0.41 3.68 18.41
C TYR A 101 -0.61 3.09 19.80
N GLU A 102 -1.81 3.27 20.36
CA GLU A 102 -2.21 2.70 21.67
C GLU A 102 -2.18 1.16 21.66
N GLY A 103 -2.58 0.53 20.54
CA GLY A 103 -2.58 -0.91 20.38
C GLY A 103 -1.19 -1.48 20.07
N ALA A 104 -0.73 -2.47 20.85
CA ALA A 104 0.48 -3.23 20.51
C ALA A 104 0.38 -3.93 19.15
N PHE A 105 -0.83 -4.38 18.78
CA PHE A 105 -1.09 -4.97 17.47
C PHE A 105 -0.93 -3.94 16.33
N ASP A 106 -1.34 -2.69 16.55
CA ASP A 106 -1.18 -1.62 15.55
C ASP A 106 0.29 -1.36 15.29
N ASN A 107 1.09 -1.18 16.34
CA ASN A 107 2.54 -0.98 16.20
C ASN A 107 3.21 -2.14 15.46
N MET A 108 2.80 -3.38 15.72
CA MET A 108 3.29 -4.58 15.01
C MET A 108 2.86 -4.59 13.53
N LEU A 109 1.60 -4.26 13.23
CA LEU A 109 1.10 -4.17 11.85
C LEU A 109 1.77 -3.03 11.07
N ILE A 110 2.11 -1.92 11.72
CA ILE A 110 2.92 -0.86 11.11
C ILE A 110 4.30 -1.39 10.76
N VAL A 111 4.99 -2.11 11.65
CA VAL A 111 6.29 -2.72 11.30
C VAL A 111 6.14 -3.64 10.07
N VAL A 112 5.09 -4.46 10.02
CA VAL A 112 4.80 -5.31 8.85
C VAL A 112 4.56 -4.47 7.58
N SER A 113 3.81 -3.37 7.67
CA SER A 113 3.52 -2.49 6.54
C SER A 113 4.80 -1.81 6.00
N LEU A 114 5.72 -1.44 6.90
CA LEU A 114 7.05 -0.90 6.53
C LEU A 114 7.89 -1.95 5.81
N LEU A 115 7.91 -3.19 6.30
CA LEU A 115 8.63 -4.29 5.66
C LEU A 115 8.06 -4.61 4.27
N VAL A 116 6.74 -4.65 4.13
CA VAL A 116 6.08 -4.86 2.82
C VAL A 116 6.37 -3.70 1.87
N SER A 117 6.37 -2.46 2.36
CA SER A 117 6.67 -1.28 1.54
C SER A 117 8.13 -1.28 1.08
N ALA A 118 9.08 -1.63 1.96
CA ALA A 118 10.48 -1.77 1.62
C ALA A 118 10.71 -2.91 0.61
N PHE A 119 10.05 -4.06 0.81
CA PHE A 119 10.07 -5.17 -0.14
C PHE A 119 9.52 -4.74 -1.51
N THR A 120 8.41 -4.01 -1.54
CA THR A 120 7.79 -3.51 -2.79
C THR A 120 8.74 -2.60 -3.56
N ALA A 121 9.37 -1.64 -2.88
CA ALA A 121 10.37 -0.77 -3.50
C ALA A 121 11.61 -1.55 -3.97
N TRP A 122 12.04 -2.55 -3.21
CA TRP A 122 13.17 -3.41 -3.58
C TRP A 122 12.87 -4.24 -4.85
N VAL A 123 11.70 -4.89 -4.92
CA VAL A 123 11.25 -5.64 -6.12
C VAL A 123 11.21 -4.72 -7.34
N ALA A 124 10.70 -3.49 -7.19
CA ALA A 124 10.70 -2.53 -8.29
C ALA A 124 12.11 -2.20 -8.78
N LEU A 125 13.08 -2.03 -7.88
CA LEU A 125 14.46 -1.70 -8.22
C LEU A 125 15.24 -2.85 -8.86
N THR A 126 14.97 -4.09 -8.47
CA THR A 126 15.77 -5.26 -8.89
C THR A 126 15.11 -6.11 -9.95
N GLY A 127 13.78 -6.24 -9.93
CA GLY A 127 13.03 -7.13 -10.81
C GLY A 127 13.16 -6.78 -12.29
N PHE A 128 13.08 -5.49 -12.63
CA PHE A 128 13.24 -5.04 -14.02
C PHE A 128 14.69 -4.90 -14.49
N ARG A 129 15.67 -4.97 -13.57
CA ARG A 129 17.10 -4.88 -13.90
C ARG A 129 17.71 -6.23 -14.27
N ALA A 130 17.05 -7.33 -13.92
CA ALA A 130 17.53 -8.68 -14.21
C ALA A 130 17.30 -9.11 -15.68
N GLU A 131 16.51 -8.35 -16.44
CA GLU A 131 16.11 -8.68 -17.82
C GLU A 131 16.75 -7.80 -18.90
N GLY A 132 17.66 -6.89 -18.54
CA GLY A 132 18.44 -6.06 -19.47
C GLY A 132 19.91 -6.45 -19.50
#